data_AF-A0A815DEJ3-F1
#
_entry.id   AF-A0A815DEJ3-F1
#
_cell.length_a   1.000
_cell.length_b   1.000
_cell.length_c   1.000
_cell.angle_alpha   90.00
_cell.angle_beta   90.00
_cell.angle_gamma   90.00
#
_symmetry.space_group_name_H-M   'P 1'
#
loop_
_entity.id
_entity.type
_entity.pdbx_description
1 polymer ?
#
loop_
_entity_poly.entity_id
_entity_poly.type
_entity_poly.pdbx_seq_one_letter_code
_entity_poly.pdbx_strand_id
1 'polypeptide(L)'
;MYHPFTASQLAYLSRGPTYIRPNPSVFFPEATLQKRIDREHDDTMKKLKKCMSEITDLPKIPLTSPLYKSYSDRLRSCLTQSYMTIIPLIDQIRALRELKMIQSIRKKLKRHKLILGETDKSGVLHIGRQIDYERKAAEYRQTTGAYEELTSNPFNDIICQVTRLLNQLQSMKKITE
;
A
#
# COMPACT_ATOMS: atom_id res chain seq x y z
N MET A 1 -6.64 18.53 25.66
CA MET A 1 -7.22 17.88 24.47
C MET A 1 -7.36 16.39 24.79
N TYR A 2 -8.59 15.88 25.03
CA TYR A 2 -8.79 14.46 25.34
C TYR A 2 -8.72 13.63 24.05
N HIS A 3 -7.74 12.72 23.95
CA HIS A 3 -7.71 11.72 22.88
C HIS A 3 -8.36 10.41 23.36
N PRO A 4 -9.02 9.63 22.47
CA PRO A 4 -9.67 8.38 22.87
C PRO A 4 -8.69 7.23 23.10
N PHE A 5 -7.39 7.43 22.86
CA PHE A 5 -6.34 6.42 22.97
C PHE A 5 -5.82 6.24 24.40
N THR A 6 -5.41 5.02 24.75
CA THR A 6 -4.70 4.78 26.01
C THR A 6 -3.23 5.18 25.89
N ALA A 7 -2.52 5.33 27.02
CA ALA A 7 -1.09 5.62 27.02
C ALA A 7 -0.28 4.59 26.20
N SER A 8 -0.60 3.29 26.32
CA SER A 8 0.06 2.23 25.54
C SER A 8 -0.20 2.35 24.04
N GLN A 9 -1.40 2.80 23.64
CA GLN A 9 -1.72 3.03 22.22
C GLN A 9 -0.96 4.22 21.66
N LEU A 10 -0.84 5.30 22.43
CA LEU A 10 -0.04 6.45 22.01
C LEU A 10 1.44 6.12 21.92
N ALA A 11 1.98 5.39 22.91
CA ALA A 11 3.36 4.92 22.87
C ALA A 11 3.61 4.04 21.64
N TYR A 12 2.67 3.14 21.31
CA TYR A 12 2.74 2.31 20.11
C TYR A 12 2.73 3.14 18.82
N LEU A 13 1.86 4.15 18.73
CA LEU A 13 1.82 5.06 17.57
C LEU A 13 3.09 5.90 17.44
N SER A 14 3.69 6.33 18.56
CA SER A 14 4.91 7.14 18.55
C SER A 14 6.17 6.36 18.14
N ARG A 15 6.26 5.08 18.50
CA ARG A 15 7.42 4.23 18.21
C ARG A 15 7.31 3.53 16.85
N GLY A 16 6.11 3.51 16.28
CA GLY A 16 5.78 2.71 15.11
C GLY A 16 5.69 1.20 15.45
N PRO A 17 5.06 0.41 14.57
CA PRO A 17 5.09 -1.03 14.69
C PRO A 17 6.52 -1.54 14.49
N THR A 18 7.10 -2.18 15.49
CA THR A 18 8.23 -3.11 15.30
C THR A 18 7.70 -4.38 14.66
N TYR A 19 7.35 -4.30 13.38
CA TYR A 19 6.54 -5.30 12.72
C TYR A 19 7.23 -6.66 12.71
N ILE A 20 6.81 -7.54 13.62
CA ILE A 20 6.96 -8.98 13.47
C ILE A 20 5.64 -9.46 12.86
N ARG A 21 5.67 -9.89 11.59
CA ARG A 21 4.50 -10.52 10.96
C ARG A 21 4.12 -11.70 11.85
N PRO A 22 2.90 -11.73 12.45
CA PRO A 22 2.47 -12.88 13.22
C PRO A 22 2.57 -14.10 12.32
N ASN A 23 3.26 -15.15 12.75
CA ASN A 23 3.32 -16.38 11.97
C ASN A 23 1.89 -16.90 11.77
N PRO A 24 1.39 -16.90 10.53
CA PRO A 24 0.02 -17.31 10.25
C PRO A 24 -0.26 -18.76 10.65
N SER A 25 0.74 -19.65 10.65
CA SER A 25 0.56 -21.08 10.94
C SER A 25 0.06 -21.42 12.33
N VAL A 26 0.22 -20.49 13.27
CA VAL A 26 -0.29 -20.64 14.63
C VAL A 26 -1.77 -20.27 14.72
N PHE A 27 -2.27 -19.42 13.82
CA PHE A 27 -3.61 -18.81 13.92
C PHE A 27 -4.62 -19.40 12.96
N PHE A 28 -4.17 -20.04 11.89
CA PHE A 28 -5.05 -20.54 10.84
C PHE A 28 -4.72 -22.00 10.51
N PRO A 29 -5.74 -22.81 10.20
CA PRO A 29 -5.52 -24.15 9.69
C PRO A 29 -4.65 -24.11 8.43
N GLU A 30 -3.80 -25.13 8.23
CA GLU A 30 -2.90 -25.23 7.08
C GLU A 30 -3.61 -25.01 5.73
N ALA A 31 -4.79 -25.60 5.55
CA ALA A 31 -5.61 -25.41 4.35
C ALA A 31 -6.00 -23.93 4.10
N THR A 32 -6.20 -23.15 5.17
CA THR A 32 -6.47 -21.70 5.06
C THR A 32 -5.22 -20.93 4.66
N LEU A 33 -4.06 -21.36 5.14
CA LEU A 33 -2.77 -20.77 4.80
C LEU A 33 -2.42 -21.05 3.36
N GLN A 34 -2.63 -22.28 2.89
CA GLN A 34 -2.37 -22.65 1.51
C GLN A 34 -3.21 -21.80 0.56
N LYS A 35 -4.51 -21.61 0.85
CA LYS A 35 -5.38 -20.69 0.08
C LYS A 35 -4.87 -19.24 0.07
N ARG A 36 -4.22 -18.78 1.15
CA ARG A 36 -3.63 -17.43 1.21
C ARG A 36 -2.33 -17.35 0.42
N ILE A 37 -1.47 -18.35 0.53
CA ILE A 37 -0.24 -18.49 -0.27
C ILE A 37 -0.59 -18.48 -1.74
N ASP A 38 -1.56 -19.30 -2.18
CA ASP A 38 -1.98 -19.37 -3.57
C ASP A 38 -2.52 -18.02 -4.05
N ARG A 39 -3.36 -17.35 -3.26
CA ARG A 39 -3.89 -16.02 -3.61
C ARG A 39 -2.80 -14.95 -3.71
N GLU A 40 -1.88 -14.89 -2.75
CA GLU A 40 -0.79 -13.90 -2.72
C GLU A 40 0.22 -14.16 -3.85
N HIS A 41 0.47 -15.44 -4.14
CA HIS A 41 1.25 -15.88 -5.30
C HIS A 41 0.60 -15.42 -6.60
N ASP A 42 -0.66 -15.75 -6.83
CA ASP A 42 -1.40 -15.40 -8.05
C ASP A 42 -1.50 -13.89 -8.26
N ASP A 43 -1.79 -13.13 -7.19
CA ASP A 43 -1.86 -11.66 -7.26
C ASP A 43 -0.50 -11.05 -7.62
N THR A 44 0.58 -11.55 -7.02
CA THR A 44 1.94 -11.10 -7.31
C THR A 44 2.36 -11.45 -8.74
N MET A 45 2.10 -12.69 -9.19
CA MET A 45 2.39 -13.12 -10.56
C MET A 45 1.57 -12.35 -11.57
N LYS A 46 0.30 -12.03 -11.28
CA LYS A 46 -0.56 -11.19 -12.12
C LYS A 46 0.00 -9.77 -12.25
N LYS A 47 0.44 -9.16 -11.16
CA LYS A 47 1.09 -7.83 -11.16
C LYS A 47 2.39 -7.84 -11.95
N LEU A 48 3.23 -8.86 -11.75
CA LEU A 48 4.46 -9.03 -12.51
C LEU A 48 4.17 -9.14 -14.01
N LYS A 49 3.21 -10.00 -14.39
CA LYS A 49 2.79 -10.20 -15.77
C LYS A 49 2.31 -8.90 -16.42
N LYS A 50 1.54 -8.11 -15.66
CA LYS A 50 1.08 -6.78 -16.08
C LYS A 50 2.26 -5.82 -16.29
N CYS A 51 3.16 -5.69 -15.31
CA CYS A 51 4.37 -4.86 -15.47
C CYS A 51 5.20 -5.29 -16.67
N MET A 52 5.42 -6.59 -16.87
CA MET A 52 6.19 -7.11 -18.00
C MET A 52 5.52 -6.81 -19.35
N SER A 53 4.18 -6.77 -19.42
CA SER A 53 3.47 -6.39 -20.64
C SER A 53 3.46 -4.89 -20.91
N GLU A 54 3.67 -4.07 -19.89
CA GLU A 54 3.67 -2.60 -19.97
C GLU A 54 5.05 -2.02 -20.29
N ILE A 55 6.13 -2.79 -20.10
CA ILE A 55 7.48 -2.37 -20.45
C ILE A 55 7.71 -2.62 -21.95
N THR A 56 7.75 -1.55 -22.75
CA THR A 56 8.05 -1.57 -24.19
C THR A 56 9.54 -1.64 -24.50
N ASP A 57 10.38 -1.10 -23.62
CA ASP A 57 11.79 -0.81 -23.93
C ASP A 57 12.77 -1.93 -23.56
N LEU A 58 12.29 -3.07 -23.03
CA LEU A 58 13.11 -4.24 -22.69
C LEU A 58 12.83 -5.42 -23.63
N PRO A 59 13.82 -6.30 -23.87
CA PRO A 59 13.59 -7.53 -24.61
C PRO A 59 12.44 -8.29 -23.94
N LYS A 60 11.35 -8.53 -24.68
CA LYS A 60 10.16 -9.21 -24.18
C LYS A 60 10.55 -10.62 -23.75
N ILE A 61 10.83 -10.81 -22.45
CA ILE A 61 11.07 -12.14 -21.88
C ILE A 61 9.77 -12.91 -22.07
N PRO A 62 9.76 -14.01 -22.85
CA PRO A 62 8.56 -14.78 -23.04
C PRO A 62 8.06 -15.27 -21.68
N LEU A 63 6.75 -15.20 -21.45
CA LEU A 63 6.11 -15.73 -20.24
C LEU A 63 6.25 -17.25 -20.13
N THR A 64 6.65 -17.91 -21.22
CA THR A 64 7.03 -19.33 -21.31
C THR A 64 8.49 -19.57 -20.96
N SER A 65 9.27 -18.52 -20.65
CA SER A 65 10.68 -18.64 -20.30
C SER A 65 10.85 -19.50 -19.04
N PRO A 66 11.84 -20.41 -19.01
CA PRO A 66 12.22 -21.14 -17.81
C PRO A 66 12.48 -20.22 -16.61
N LEU A 67 12.91 -18.97 -16.87
CA LEU A 67 13.14 -17.95 -15.84
C LEU A 67 11.84 -17.54 -15.14
N TYR A 68 10.75 -17.35 -15.90
CA TYR A 68 9.45 -16.97 -15.34
C TYR A 68 8.89 -18.10 -14.46
N LYS A 69 9.01 -19.35 -14.93
CA LYS A 69 8.62 -20.53 -14.14
C LYS A 69 9.47 -20.65 -12.87
N SER A 70 10.80 -20.53 -12.99
CA SER A 70 11.70 -20.57 -11.83
C SER A 70 11.40 -19.48 -10.82
N TYR A 71 11.07 -18.26 -11.26
CA TYR A 71 10.67 -17.18 -10.38
C TYR A 71 9.36 -17.51 -9.65
N SER A 72 8.35 -17.98 -10.39
CA SER A 72 7.07 -18.41 -9.83
C SER A 72 7.26 -19.47 -8.73
N ASP A 73 8.09 -20.48 -9.00
CA ASP A 73 8.38 -21.55 -8.04
C ASP A 73 9.10 -21.02 -6.81
N ARG A 74 10.14 -20.18 -6.99
CA ARG A 74 10.86 -19.53 -5.89
C ARG A 74 9.95 -18.65 -5.03
N LEU A 75 9.08 -17.87 -5.66
CA LEU A 75 8.10 -17.03 -4.95
C LEU A 75 7.18 -17.90 -4.09
N ARG A 76 6.66 -19.00 -4.65
CA ARG A 76 5.82 -19.95 -3.92
C ARG A 76 6.58 -20.55 -2.74
N SER A 77 7.82 -21.00 -2.93
CA SER A 77 8.66 -21.51 -1.83
C SER A 77 8.89 -20.46 -0.74
N CYS A 78 9.20 -19.21 -1.11
CA CYS A 78 9.39 -18.12 -0.15
C CYS A 78 8.10 -17.82 0.63
N LEU A 79 6.95 -17.78 -0.05
CA LEU A 79 5.66 -17.59 0.61
C LEU A 79 5.36 -18.74 1.57
N THR A 80 5.48 -19.99 1.12
CA THR A 80 5.31 -21.17 2.00
C THR A 80 6.22 -21.10 3.21
N GLN A 81 7.51 -20.82 3.03
CA GLN A 81 8.44 -20.67 4.14
C GLN A 81 7.99 -19.55 5.09
N SER A 82 7.65 -18.37 4.57
CA SER A 82 7.22 -17.24 5.41
C SER A 82 5.92 -17.50 6.20
N TYR A 83 5.02 -18.31 5.64
CA TYR A 83 3.72 -18.64 6.24
C TYR A 83 3.77 -19.84 7.19
N MET A 84 4.72 -20.75 6.98
CA MET A 84 4.81 -22.03 7.72
C MET A 84 5.95 -22.07 8.74
N THR A 85 6.96 -21.21 8.63
CA THR A 85 8.12 -21.21 9.56
C THR A 85 7.66 -20.88 10.98
N ILE A 86 7.81 -21.84 11.89
CA ILE A 86 7.50 -21.66 13.31
C ILE A 86 8.38 -20.53 13.87
N ILE A 87 7.75 -19.50 14.42
CA ILE A 87 8.45 -18.45 15.16
C ILE A 87 8.45 -18.79 16.65
N PRO A 88 9.45 -18.34 17.43
CA PRO A 88 9.49 -18.56 18.87
C PRO A 88 8.20 -18.11 19.57
N LEU A 89 7.77 -18.83 20.61
CA LEU A 89 6.52 -18.53 21.34
C LEU A 89 6.46 -17.08 21.84
N ILE A 90 7.60 -16.52 22.26
CA ILE A 90 7.69 -15.13 22.72
C ILE A 90 7.32 -14.13 21.61
N ASP A 91 7.75 -14.38 20.38
CA ASP A 91 7.45 -13.54 19.22
C ASP A 91 5.99 -13.71 18.78
N GLN A 92 5.42 -14.91 18.93
CA GLN A 92 3.98 -15.14 18.70
C GLN A 92 3.13 -14.31 19.65
N ILE A 93 3.46 -14.35 20.95
CA ILE A 93 2.75 -13.60 21.98
C ILE A 93 2.85 -12.09 21.71
N ARG A 94 4.05 -11.61 21.35
CA ARG A 94 4.27 -10.21 20.96
C ARG A 94 3.42 -9.83 19.76
N ALA A 95 3.48 -10.60 18.68
CA ALA A 95 2.73 -10.32 17.45
C ALA A 95 1.21 -10.30 17.69
N LEU A 96 0.69 -11.19 18.54
CA LEU A 96 -0.72 -11.18 18.97
C LEU A 96 -1.10 -9.90 19.72
N ARG A 97 -0.25 -9.44 20.65
CA ARG A 97 -0.48 -8.21 21.41
C ARG A 97 -0.49 -7.00 20.48
N GLU A 98 0.45 -6.92 19.55
CA GLU A 98 0.51 -5.85 18.55
C GLU A 98 -0.70 -5.88 17.62
N LEU A 99 -1.14 -7.06 17.15
CA LEU A 99 -2.34 -7.19 16.33
C LEU A 99 -3.59 -6.68 17.05
N LYS A 100 -3.80 -7.08 18.31
CA LYS A 100 -4.91 -6.60 19.14
C LYS A 100 -4.82 -5.08 19.34
N MET A 101 -3.61 -4.54 19.52
CA MET A 101 -3.37 -3.11 19.64
C MET A 101 -3.79 -2.37 18.36
N ILE A 102 -3.34 -2.83 17.20
CA ILE A 102 -3.69 -2.26 15.88
C ILE A 102 -5.20 -2.29 15.66
N GLN A 103 -5.85 -3.43 15.93
CA GLN A 103 -7.31 -3.56 15.76
C GLN A 103 -8.07 -2.59 16.67
N SER A 104 -7.62 -2.45 17.93
CA SER A 104 -8.20 -1.49 18.88
C SER A 104 -8.01 -0.04 18.43
N ILE A 105 -6.83 0.31 17.93
CA ILE A 105 -6.55 1.63 17.37
C ILE A 105 -7.46 1.92 16.16
N ARG A 106 -7.53 0.99 15.20
CA ARG A 106 -8.41 1.11 14.02
C ARG A 106 -9.87 1.29 14.39
N LYS A 107 -10.36 0.50 15.36
CA LYS A 107 -11.74 0.64 15.88
C LYS A 107 -11.98 2.02 16.47
N LYS A 108 -11.01 2.57 17.23
CA LYS A 108 -11.11 3.91 17.81
C LYS A 108 -11.06 5.01 16.75
N LEU A 109 -10.18 4.90 15.75
CA LEU A 109 -10.12 5.84 14.63
C LEU A 109 -11.47 5.90 13.90
N LYS A 110 -12.03 4.73 13.54
CA LYS A 110 -13.33 4.64 12.88
C LYS A 110 -14.47 5.21 13.74
N ARG A 111 -14.54 4.82 15.01
CA ARG A 111 -15.61 5.27 15.94
C ARG A 111 -15.63 6.78 16.13
N HIS A 112 -14.46 7.41 16.20
CA HIS A 112 -14.34 8.85 16.48
C HIS A 112 -14.11 9.69 15.22
N LYS A 113 -14.20 9.09 14.03
CA LYS A 113 -13.92 9.75 12.73
C LYS A 113 -12.57 10.49 12.73
N LEU A 114 -11.55 9.83 13.27
CA LEU A 114 -10.20 10.35 13.34
C LEU A 114 -9.36 9.82 12.19
N ILE A 115 -8.51 10.68 11.66
CA ILE A 115 -7.49 10.39 10.66
C ILE A 115 -6.14 10.33 11.37
N LEU A 116 -5.38 9.29 11.03
CA LEU A 116 -3.97 9.16 11.36
C LEU A 116 -3.18 9.58 10.11
N GLY A 117 -2.45 10.68 10.19
CA GLY A 117 -1.64 11.20 9.08
C GLY A 117 -0.17 11.34 9.50
N GLU A 118 0.73 11.14 8.57
CA GLU A 118 2.16 11.43 8.77
C GLU A 118 2.43 12.92 8.55
N THR A 119 3.31 13.50 9.36
CA THR A 119 3.75 14.89 9.17
C THR A 119 4.97 14.94 8.26
N ASP A 120 4.95 15.90 7.34
CA ASP A 120 5.93 16.14 6.28
C ASP A 120 7.39 16.26 6.75
N LYS A 121 7.61 16.73 7.99
CA LYS A 121 8.96 17.12 8.46
C LYS A 121 9.57 16.25 9.56
N SER A 122 8.84 15.29 10.13
CA SER A 122 9.33 14.61 11.34
C SER A 122 9.01 13.12 11.45
N GLY A 123 8.25 12.55 10.49
CA GLY A 123 7.75 11.17 10.63
C GLY A 123 6.83 10.98 11.84
N VAL A 124 6.45 12.08 12.52
CA VAL A 124 5.53 12.05 13.64
C VAL A 124 4.12 11.88 13.09
N LEU A 125 3.39 10.91 13.66
CA LEU A 125 1.99 10.70 13.34
C LEU A 125 1.12 11.73 14.06
N HIS A 126 0.34 12.47 13.28
CA HIS A 126 -0.71 13.34 13.80
C HIS A 126 -2.06 12.60 13.80
N ILE A 127 -2.85 12.85 14.85
CA ILE A 127 -4.21 12.33 14.99
C ILE A 127 -5.17 13.51 15.06
N GLY A 128 -6.06 13.64 14.08
CA GLY A 128 -7.04 14.72 14.03
C GLY A 128 -8.36 14.27 13.40
N ARG A 129 -9.40 15.11 13.49
CA ARG A 129 -10.62 14.88 12.71
C ARG A 129 -10.41 15.42 11.30
N GLN A 130 -11.05 14.78 10.32
CA GLN A 130 -11.02 15.23 8.93
C GLN A 130 -11.45 16.70 8.77
N ILE A 131 -12.53 17.08 9.46
CA ILE A 131 -13.06 18.45 9.44
C ILE A 131 -12.02 19.48 9.92
N ASP A 132 -11.19 19.13 10.91
CA ASP A 132 -10.15 20.03 11.40
C ASP A 132 -9.04 20.22 10.35
N TYR A 133 -8.73 19.18 9.58
CA TYR A 133 -7.78 19.29 8.47
C TYR A 133 -8.34 20.14 7.34
N GLU A 134 -9.58 19.89 6.93
CA GLU A 134 -10.26 20.67 5.89
C GLU A 134 -10.34 22.16 6.26
N ARG A 135 -10.72 22.44 7.51
CA ARG A 135 -10.75 23.81 8.05
C ARG A 135 -9.37 24.45 8.02
N LYS A 136 -8.33 23.80 8.57
CA LYS A 136 -6.97 24.36 8.57
C LYS A 136 -6.42 24.55 7.15
N ALA A 137 -6.72 23.64 6.23
CA ALA A 137 -6.34 23.78 4.83
C ALA A 137 -7.05 24.95 4.14
N ALA A 138 -8.31 25.22 4.50
CA ALA A 138 -9.04 26.40 4.02
C ALA A 138 -8.48 27.70 4.62
N GLU A 139 -8.24 27.74 5.93
CA GLU A 139 -7.62 28.88 6.63
C GLU A 139 -6.22 29.19 6.05
N TYR A 140 -5.38 28.16 5.85
CA TYR A 140 -4.06 28.32 5.25
C TYR A 140 -4.14 28.84 3.80
N ARG A 141 -5.08 28.33 3.00
CA ARG A 141 -5.34 28.84 1.64
C ARG A 141 -5.71 30.32 1.65
N GLN A 142 -6.64 30.73 2.52
CA GLN A 142 -7.09 32.11 2.62
C GLN A 142 -6.00 33.07 3.11
N THR A 143 -5.19 32.64 4.07
CA THR A 143 -4.19 33.52 4.73
C THR A 143 -2.90 33.68 3.94
N THR A 144 -2.48 32.65 3.21
CA THR A 144 -1.19 32.68 2.49
C THR A 144 -1.30 33.12 1.03
N GLY A 145 -2.48 33.01 0.42
CA GLY A 145 -2.64 33.19 -1.01
C GLY A 145 -1.76 32.24 -1.84
N ALA A 146 -1.22 31.18 -1.23
CA ALA A 146 -0.22 30.29 -1.85
C ALA A 146 -0.83 29.32 -2.87
N TYR A 147 -2.16 29.34 -3.04
CA TYR A 147 -2.89 28.46 -3.95
C TYR A 147 -3.88 29.27 -4.76
N GLU A 148 -3.86 29.08 -6.07
CA GLU A 148 -4.86 29.58 -6.99
C GLU A 148 -5.81 28.44 -7.36
N GLU A 149 -7.12 28.67 -7.22
CA GLU A 149 -8.12 27.70 -7.67
C GLU A 149 -8.24 27.78 -9.19
N LEU A 150 -7.82 26.72 -9.87
CA LEU A 150 -7.90 26.64 -11.31
C LEU A 150 -9.35 26.36 -11.73
N THR A 151 -9.94 27.27 -12.52
CA THR A 151 -11.32 27.14 -13.05
C THR A 151 -11.45 26.00 -14.07
N SER A 152 -10.32 25.57 -14.64
CA SER A 152 -10.23 24.43 -15.55
C SER A 152 -8.88 23.72 -15.34
N ASN A 153 -8.82 22.44 -15.67
CA ASN A 153 -7.57 21.70 -15.64
C ASN A 153 -6.65 22.21 -16.77
N PRO A 154 -5.51 22.89 -16.47
CA PRO A 154 -4.65 23.49 -17.48
C PRO A 154 -3.97 22.44 -18.37
N PHE A 155 -3.99 21.18 -17.95
CA PHE A 155 -3.43 20.08 -18.71
C PHE A 155 -4.42 19.44 -19.67
N ASN A 156 -5.70 19.83 -19.69
CA ASN A 156 -6.69 19.18 -20.56
C ASN A 156 -6.32 19.32 -22.04
N ASP A 157 -5.87 20.49 -22.48
CA ASP A 157 -5.47 20.69 -23.87
C ASP A 157 -4.20 19.91 -24.22
N ILE A 158 -3.25 19.84 -23.28
CA ILE A 158 -2.02 19.04 -23.42
C ILE A 158 -2.37 17.55 -23.50
N ILE A 159 -3.26 17.06 -22.63
CA ILE A 159 -3.76 15.68 -22.62
C ILE A 159 -4.44 15.37 -23.96
N CYS A 160 -5.30 16.26 -24.46
CA CYS A 160 -5.94 16.12 -25.77
C CYS A 160 -4.92 16.06 -26.91
N GLN A 161 -3.90 16.92 -26.90
CA GLN A 161 -2.84 16.93 -27.91
C GLN A 161 -1.99 15.66 -27.87
N VAL A 162 -1.57 15.22 -26.69
CA VAL A 162 -0.82 13.97 -26.49
C VAL A 162 -1.65 12.78 -26.93
N THR A 163 -2.93 12.72 -26.55
CA THR A 163 -3.86 11.65 -26.97
C THR A 163 -4.01 11.62 -28.49
N ARG A 164 -4.15 12.79 -29.14
CA ARG A 164 -4.24 12.88 -30.60
C ARG A 164 -2.95 12.41 -31.28
N LEU A 165 -1.79 12.81 -30.77
CA LEU A 165 -0.49 12.39 -31.29
C LEU A 165 -0.29 10.88 -31.15
N LEU A 166 -0.59 10.31 -29.98
CA LEU A 166 -0.49 8.86 -29.74
C LEU A 166 -1.40 8.08 -30.69
N ASN A 167 -2.64 8.53 -30.89
CA ASN A 167 -3.57 7.91 -31.83
C ASN A 167 -3.09 8.00 -33.30
N GLN A 168 -2.48 9.12 -33.69
CA GLN A 168 -1.88 9.29 -35.02
C GLN A 168 -0.67 8.38 -35.23
N LEU A 169 0.20 8.26 -34.23
CA LEU A 169 1.37 7.39 -34.32
C LEU A 169 0.99 5.91 -34.34
N GLN A 170 -0.06 5.53 -33.62
CA GLN A 170 -0.65 4.19 -33.64
C GLN A 170 -1.29 3.86 -35.00
N SER A 171 -1.99 4.81 -35.63
CA SER A 171 -2.61 4.60 -36.95
C SER A 171 -1.57 4.55 -38.09
N MET A 172 -0.43 5.22 -37.93
CA MET A 172 0.66 5.22 -38.90
C MET A 172 1.59 4.00 -38.82
N LYS A 173 1.37 3.06 -37.88
CA LYS A 173 2.31 1.96 -37.57
C LYS A 173 3.76 2.44 -37.34
N LYS A 174 3.94 3.70 -36.93
CA LYS A 174 5.26 4.26 -36.59
C LYS A 174 5.63 3.99 -35.13
N ILE A 175 4.70 3.48 -34.34
CA ILE A 175 4.97 2.81 -33.05
C ILE A 175 4.83 1.30 -33.28
N THR A 176 5.87 0.75 -33.89
CA THR A 176 6.39 -0.61 -33.76
C THR A 176 7.89 -0.36 -33.67
N GLU A 177 8.60 -0.57 -32.57
CA GLU A 177 8.43 -1.46 -31.42
C GLU A 177 8.68 -0.71 -30.10
#